data_AF-A0A2V6HTE1-F1
#
_entry.id   AF-A0A2V6HTE1-F1
#
_cell.length_a   1.000
_cell.length_b   1.000
_cell.length_c   1.000
_cell.angle_alpha   90.00
_cell.angle_beta   90.00
_cell.angle_gamma   90.00
#
_symmetry.space_group_name_H-M   'P 1'
#
loop_
_entity.id
_entity.type
_entity.pdbx_description
1 polymer ?
#
loop_
_entity_poly.entity_id
_entity_poly.type
_entity_poly.pdbx_seq_one_letter_code
_entity_poly.pdbx_strand_id
1 'polypeptide(L)' 'EGSAGLPVLKAFLELFPCEQVVALGKIAAAQLEELGVDAHYVRHPASGGAKLFRQQIAALVQRLRD' A
#
# COMPACT_ATOMS: atom_id res chain seq x y z
N GLU A 1 -8.22 6.29 17.44
CA GLU A 1 -8.23 7.37 16.44
C GLU A 1 -7.52 6.86 15.19
N GLY A 2 -8.19 6.84 14.04
CA GLY A 2 -7.67 6.22 12.80
C GLY A 2 -8.76 5.72 11.85
N SER A 3 -9.99 5.49 12.35
CA SER A 3 -11.12 5.01 11.55
C SER A 3 -11.83 6.09 10.73
N ALA A 4 -11.71 7.38 11.12
CA ALA A 4 -12.36 8.47 10.40
C ALA A 4 -11.86 8.62 8.94
N GLY A 5 -10.65 8.14 8.64
CA GLY A 5 -10.09 8.16 7.29
C GLY A 5 -10.54 7.00 6.40
N LEU A 6 -11.03 5.89 6.96
CA LEU A 6 -11.39 4.69 6.18
C LEU A 6 -12.52 4.94 5.18
N PRO A 7 -13.62 5.65 5.52
CA PRO A 7 -14.66 5.97 4.54
C PRO A 7 -14.13 6.80 3.37
N VAL A 8 -13.19 7.72 3.63
CA VAL A 8 -12.58 8.56 2.61
C VAL A 8 -11.63 7.75 1.73
N LEU A 9 -10.82 6.87 2.32
CA LEU A 9 -9.95 5.95 1.57
C LEU A 9 -10.76 5.02 0.67
N LYS A 10 -11.88 4.47 1.17
CA LYS A 10 -12.79 3.65 0.37
C LYS A 10 -13.34 4.43 -0.83
N ALA A 11 -13.89 5.63 -0.60
CA ALA A 11 -14.40 6.47 -1.67
C ALA A 11 -13.31 6.84 -2.69
N PHE A 12 -12.07 7.08 -2.23
CA PHE A 12 -10.94 7.35 -3.12
C PHE A 12 -10.63 6.15 -4.03
N LEU A 13 -10.59 4.93 -3.48
CA LEU A 13 -10.31 3.73 -4.26
C LEU A 13 -11.44 3.38 -5.25
N GLU A 14 -12.69 3.68 -4.91
CA GLU A 14 -13.84 3.53 -5.81
C GLU A 14 -13.80 4.54 -6.97
N LEU A 15 -13.33 5.77 -6.72
CA LEU A 15 -13.19 6.82 -7.75
C LEU A 15 -11.99 6.60 -8.67
N PHE A 16 -10.92 5.99 -8.15
CA PHE A 16 -9.66 5.79 -8.85
C PHE A 16 -9.29 4.30 -8.86
N PRO A 17 -9.88 3.49 -9.76
CA PRO A 17 -9.55 2.08 -9.87
C PRO A 17 -8.08 1.91 -10.27
N CYS A 18 -7.33 1.17 -9.46
CA CYS A 18 -5.92 0.86 -9.68
C CYS A 18 -5.74 -0.63 -9.91
N GLU A 19 -5.08 -1.03 -11.00
CA GLU A 19 -4.61 -2.41 -11.19
C GLU A 19 -3.59 -2.80 -10.10
N GLN A 20 -2.71 -1.85 -9.83
CA GLN A 20 -1.70 -1.69 -8.79
C GLN A 20 -2.08 -1.09 -7.43
N VAL A 21 -2.33 -1.84 -6.34
CA VAL A 21 -2.35 -1.23 -4.99
C VAL A 21 -1.17 -1.72 -4.15
N VAL A 22 -0.44 -0.76 -3.55
CA VAL A 22 0.75 -1.03 -2.73
C VAL A 22 0.57 -0.43 -1.34
N ALA A 23 0.58 -1.28 -0.32
CA ALA A 23 0.46 -0.88 1.07
C ALA A 23 1.82 -0.51 1.67
N LEU A 24 2.07 0.78 1.90
CA LEU A 24 3.31 1.27 2.47
C LEU A 24 3.31 1.23 4.00
N GLY A 25 3.78 0.13 4.57
CA GLY A 25 3.85 -0.09 6.02
C GLY A 25 2.61 -0.75 6.61
N LYS A 26 2.73 -1.17 7.88
CA LYS A 26 1.75 -2.02 8.54
C LYS A 26 0.38 -1.37 8.72
N ILE A 27 0.34 -0.06 8.95
CA ILE A 27 -0.91 0.68 9.14
C ILE A 27 -1.72 0.69 7.83
N ALA A 28 -1.07 1.07 6.72
CA ALA A 28 -1.72 1.06 5.41
C ALA A 28 -2.18 -0.35 5.02
N ALA A 29 -1.36 -1.38 5.29
CA ALA A 29 -1.73 -2.76 5.01
C ALA A 29 -2.98 -3.21 5.77
N ALA A 30 -3.04 -2.93 7.08
CA ALA A 30 -4.20 -3.27 7.90
C ALA A 30 -5.47 -2.53 7.45
N GLN A 31 -5.37 -1.25 7.08
CA GLN A 31 -6.51 -0.47 6.59
C GLN A 31 -7.02 -0.96 5.24
N LEU A 32 -6.13 -1.35 4.33
CA LEU A 32 -6.50 -1.90 3.03
C LEU A 32 -7.11 -3.31 3.16
N GLU A 33 -6.58 -4.12 4.07
CA GLU A 33 -7.16 -5.43 4.44
C GLU A 33 -8.56 -5.27 5.03
N GLU A 34 -8.79 -4.30 5.91
CA GLU A 34 -10.12 -3.98 6.48
C GLU A 34 -11.13 -3.59 5.39
N LEU A 35 -10.67 -2.94 4.32
CA LEU A 35 -11.49 -2.58 3.16
C LEU A 35 -11.62 -3.70 2.12
N GLY A 36 -10.99 -4.86 2.33
CA GLY A 36 -11.01 -5.98 1.38
C GLY A 36 -10.23 -5.72 0.09
N VAL A 37 -9.25 -4.81 0.13
CA VAL A 37 -8.44 -4.41 -1.01
C VAL A 37 -7.20 -5.30 -1.09
N ASP A 38 -7.02 -6.01 -2.20
CA ASP A 38 -5.77 -6.75 -2.45
C ASP A 38 -4.63 -5.75 -2.69
N ALA A 39 -3.69 -5.71 -1.75
CA ALA A 39 -2.60 -4.75 -1.77
C ALA A 39 -1.26 -5.43 -1.49
N HIS A 40 -0.25 -5.10 -2.31
CA HIS A 40 1.10 -5.59 -2.10
C HIS A 40 1.78 -4.81 -0.96
N TYR A 41 2.14 -5.50 0.12
CA TYR A 41 2.83 -4.88 1.26
C TYR A 41 4.28 -4.51 0.93
N VAL A 42 4.67 -3.29 1.28
CA VAL A 42 6.05 -2.80 1.24
C VAL A 42 6.42 -2.18 2.59
N ARG A 43 7.65 -2.42 3.03
CA ARG A 43 8.20 -1.82 4.25
C ARG A 43 8.23 -0.30 4.13
N HIS A 44 7.65 0.38 5.11
CA HIS A 44 7.75 1.85 5.20
C HIS A 44 9.22 2.31 5.32
N PRO A 45 9.66 3.36 4.61
CA PRO A 45 11.07 3.77 4.57
C PRO A 45 11.60 4.34 5.89
N ALA A 46 10.72 4.90 6.73
CA ALA A 46 11.09 5.42 8.05
C ALA A 46 11.58 4.31 9.02
N SER A 47 12.22 4.72 10.11
CA SER A 47 12.70 3.83 11.20
C SER A 47 13.53 2.66 10.69
N GLY A 48 14.56 2.98 9.88
CA GLY A 48 15.50 1.99 9.32
C GLY A 48 14.96 1.17 8.14
N GLY A 49 13.74 1.42 7.66
CA GLY A 49 13.13 0.64 6.58
C GLY A 49 13.61 0.99 5.16
N ALA A 50 14.34 2.08 4.98
CA ALA A 50 14.65 2.64 3.66
C ALA A 50 15.37 1.68 2.69
N LYS A 51 16.31 0.85 3.19
CA LYS A 51 17.01 -0.13 2.34
C LYS A 51 16.03 -1.18 1.80
N LEU A 52 15.19 -1.73 2.66
CA LEU A 52 14.22 -2.77 2.30
C LEU A 52 13.11 -2.20 1.41
N PHE A 53 12.61 -1.00 1.71
CA PHE A 53 11.66 -0.27 0.85
C PHE A 53 12.16 -0.21 -0.60
N ARG A 54 13.40 0.27 -0.82
CA ARG A 54 13.97 0.39 -2.16
C ARG A 54 14.10 -0.95 -2.88
N GLN A 55 14.51 -1.99 -2.16
CA GLN A 55 14.63 -3.34 -2.73
C GLN A 55 13.25 -3.89 -3.16
N GLN A 56 12.23 -3.72 -2.33
CA GLN A 56 10.87 -4.21 -2.61
C GLN A 56 10.22 -3.44 -3.76
N ILE A 57 10.35 -2.10 -3.80
CA ILE A 57 9.83 -1.30 -4.92
C ILE A 57 10.55 -1.64 -6.22
N ALA A 58 11.87 -1.81 -6.20
CA ALA A 58 12.62 -2.21 -7.39
C ALA A 58 12.14 -3.57 -7.94
N ALA A 59 11.96 -4.57 -7.07
CA ALA A 59 11.43 -5.87 -7.45
C ALA A 59 10.00 -5.78 -8.02
N LEU A 60 9.14 -4.96 -7.42
CA LEU A 60 7.78 -4.72 -7.90
C LEU A 60 7.76 -4.09 -9.29
N VAL A 61 8.59 -3.06 -9.52
CA VAL A 61 8.70 -2.38 -10.81
C VAL A 61 9.25 -3.31 -11.90
N GLN A 62 10.18 -4.21 -11.57
CA GLN A 62 10.63 -5.22 -12.54
C GLN A 62 9.49 -6.16 -12.93
N ARG A 63 8.77 -6.72 -11.95
CA ARG A 63 7.61 -7.60 -12.20
C ARG A 63 6.52 -6.93 -13.05
N LEU A 64 6.37 -5.61 -12.96
CA LEU A 64 5.39 -4.83 -13.72
C LEU A 64 5.78 -4.56 -15.18
N ARG A 65 7.05 -4.73 -15.54
CA ARG A 65 7.55 -4.47 -16.90
C ARG A 65 7.55 -5.71 -17.77
N ASP A 66 7.47 -6.89 -17.16
CA ASP A 66 7.38 -8.20 -17.82
C ASP A 66 5.92 -8.54 -18.16
#